data_AF-A0A2S7NT64-F1
#
_entry.id   AF-A0A2S7NT64-F1
#
_cell.length_a   1.000
_cell.length_b   1.000
_cell.length_c   1.000
_cell.angle_alpha   90.00
_cell.angle_beta   90.00
_cell.angle_gamma   90.00
#
_symmetry.space_group_name_H-M   'P 1'
#
loop_
_entity.id
_entity.type
_entity.pdbx_description
1 polymer ?
#
loop_
_entity_poly.entity_id
_entity_poly.type
_entity_poly.pdbx_seq_one_letter_code
_entity_poly.pdbx_strand_id
1 'polypeptide(L)'
;MEGVVRLFLHVYRTLLNSPSIRPAIDVNYLENLDKEVFGLSFSGLAIQFTCSVIGVLWMYALTHRAKLSLLAALPPLLLNILYSLSHNLCEALDVFTWLSYGVIHFISPFLAAFWLWLFAPPGAVSVFAWSFGIQNCLGILTHLSFPSAAPWYGDQYGYPLPPGNYSMPGSAAGLVRVDKVLGTHIYANAFKASPLVFGAFPSLHGAFSCCCFFFIGRYSRKGVFLLGFYVLWQWFSTMYLRHHWRLDLLGGLAYSAFAFSLFYRGLQKIDRAYATGVSGGNGWQRLWEGTRLQYWFDGKPEQRGYEMVLEEQRERGDADADADKEFAMEERSWSSMESRLESEWVRDGGVTWTVKDPTARV
;
A
#
# COMPACT_ATOMS: atom_id res chain seq x y z
N MET A 1 -8.01 1.28 16.43
CA MET A 1 -8.31 0.38 15.29
C MET A 1 -9.56 -0.47 15.53
N GLU A 2 -9.72 -1.13 16.68
CA GLU A 2 -10.90 -1.99 16.96
C GLU A 2 -12.25 -1.28 16.83
N GLY A 3 -12.38 -0.03 17.29
CA GLY A 3 -13.65 0.72 17.21
C GLY A 3 -14.11 0.99 15.76
N VAL A 4 -13.19 1.32 14.86
CA VAL A 4 -13.48 1.57 13.44
C VAL A 4 -13.82 0.26 12.73
N VAL A 5 -13.11 -0.83 13.03
CA VAL A 5 -13.40 -2.16 12.47
C VAL A 5 -14.75 -2.67 12.97
N ARG A 6 -15.10 -2.47 14.26
CA ARG A 6 -16.41 -2.82 14.80
C ARG A 6 -17.54 -1.99 14.20
N LEU A 7 -17.34 -0.68 14.03
CA LEU A 7 -18.31 0.18 13.37
C LEU A 7 -18.51 -0.22 11.90
N PHE A 8 -17.42 -0.51 11.20
CA PHE A 8 -17.46 -1.01 9.83
C PHE A 8 -18.22 -2.34 9.75
N LEU A 9 -17.88 -3.33 10.57
CA LEU A 9 -18.57 -4.62 10.62
C LEU A 9 -20.04 -4.47 11.03
N HIS A 10 -20.36 -3.53 11.91
CA HIS A 10 -21.72 -3.23 12.30
C HIS A 10 -22.52 -2.60 11.15
N VAL A 11 -22.01 -1.54 10.52
CA VAL A 11 -22.63 -0.90 9.34
C VAL A 11 -22.77 -1.91 8.20
N TYR A 12 -21.73 -2.70 7.97
CA TYR A 12 -21.70 -3.78 6.97
C TYR A 12 -22.79 -4.82 7.24
N ARG A 13 -22.88 -5.33 8.48
CA ARG A 13 -23.96 -6.26 8.87
C ARG A 13 -25.33 -5.61 8.79
N THR A 14 -25.49 -4.34 9.14
CA THR A 14 -26.80 -3.66 9.13
C THR A 14 -27.29 -3.40 7.72
N LEU A 15 -26.41 -2.93 6.82
CA LEU A 15 -26.71 -2.71 5.40
C LEU A 15 -26.97 -4.03 4.68
N LEU A 16 -26.15 -5.06 4.95
CA LEU A 16 -26.30 -6.37 4.34
C LEU A 16 -27.28 -7.28 5.05
N ASN A 17 -27.88 -6.96 6.20
CA ASN A 17 -28.93 -7.81 6.82
C ASN A 17 -30.34 -7.23 6.68
N SER A 18 -30.48 -5.97 6.28
CA SER A 18 -31.79 -5.33 6.10
C SER A 18 -32.27 -5.48 4.65
N PRO A 19 -33.24 -6.37 4.34
CA PRO A 19 -33.66 -6.62 2.96
C PRO A 19 -34.21 -5.39 2.25
N SER A 20 -34.70 -4.40 3.01
CA SER A 20 -35.28 -3.14 2.50
C SER A 20 -34.27 -2.13 1.97
N ILE A 21 -32.97 -2.28 2.29
CA ILE A 21 -31.93 -1.28 1.96
C ILE A 21 -30.86 -1.87 1.03
N ARG A 22 -30.88 -3.19 0.78
CA ARG A 22 -29.89 -3.83 -0.09
C ARG A 22 -30.06 -3.37 -1.54
N PRO A 23 -28.98 -2.95 -2.22
CA PRO A 23 -29.04 -2.66 -3.64
C PRO A 23 -29.42 -3.89 -4.46
N ALA A 24 -30.06 -3.66 -5.61
CA ALA A 24 -30.33 -4.74 -6.56
C ALA A 24 -29.01 -5.25 -7.16
N ILE A 25 -28.88 -6.56 -7.28
CA ILE A 25 -27.73 -7.20 -7.92
C ILE A 25 -28.01 -7.30 -9.42
N ASP A 26 -27.30 -6.51 -10.23
CA ASP A 26 -27.32 -6.66 -11.67
C ASP A 26 -26.11 -7.46 -12.13
N VAL A 27 -26.36 -8.75 -12.40
CA VAL A 27 -25.33 -9.70 -12.83
C VAL A 27 -24.90 -9.51 -14.28
N ASN A 28 -25.69 -8.80 -15.11
CA ASN A 28 -25.38 -8.59 -16.53
C ASN A 28 -24.71 -7.24 -16.80
N TYR A 29 -24.99 -6.23 -15.96
CA TYR A 29 -24.55 -4.85 -16.17
C TYR A 29 -23.06 -4.73 -16.50
N LEU A 30 -22.22 -5.30 -15.65
CA LEU A 30 -20.77 -5.11 -15.74
C LEU A 30 -20.17 -5.83 -16.96
N GLU A 31 -20.65 -7.03 -17.28
CA GLU A 31 -20.23 -7.77 -18.47
C GLU A 31 -20.63 -7.04 -19.76
N ASN A 32 -21.87 -6.54 -19.82
CA ASN A 32 -22.37 -5.80 -20.98
C ASN A 32 -21.58 -4.50 -21.19
N LEU A 33 -21.30 -3.78 -20.10
CA LEU A 33 -20.52 -2.55 -20.16
C LEU A 33 -19.06 -2.82 -20.56
N ASP A 34 -18.43 -3.89 -20.06
CA ASP A 34 -17.08 -4.29 -20.49
C ASP A 34 -17.04 -4.60 -21.99
N LYS A 35 -18.04 -5.32 -22.52
CA LYS A 35 -18.17 -5.61 -23.96
C LYS A 35 -18.40 -4.35 -24.80
N GLU A 36 -19.17 -3.40 -24.30
CA GLU A 36 -19.40 -2.12 -24.99
C GLU A 36 -18.12 -1.27 -25.03
N VAL A 37 -17.46 -1.11 -23.88
CA VAL A 37 -16.25 -0.28 -23.74
C VAL A 37 -15.08 -0.89 -24.51
N PHE A 38 -14.82 -2.18 -24.34
CA PHE A 38 -13.68 -2.87 -24.95
C PHE A 38 -14.01 -3.56 -26.27
N GLY A 39 -15.21 -3.33 -26.81
CA GLY A 39 -15.62 -3.81 -28.13
C GLY A 39 -14.84 -3.13 -29.27
N LEU A 40 -14.76 -3.82 -30.41
CA LEU A 40 -14.19 -3.27 -31.66
C LEU A 40 -15.20 -2.43 -32.46
N SER A 41 -16.38 -2.14 -31.87
CA SER A 41 -17.34 -1.21 -32.45
C SER A 41 -16.77 0.22 -32.48
N PHE A 42 -17.34 1.08 -33.32
CA PHE A 42 -16.94 2.49 -33.35
C PHE A 42 -17.08 3.16 -31.97
N SER A 43 -18.17 2.89 -31.25
CA SER A 43 -18.40 3.42 -29.89
C SER A 43 -17.35 2.93 -28.90
N GLY A 44 -17.04 1.64 -28.89
CA GLY A 44 -16.02 1.06 -28.00
C GLY A 44 -14.63 1.63 -28.27
N LEU A 45 -14.22 1.71 -29.54
CA LEU A 45 -12.95 2.32 -29.94
C LEU A 45 -12.89 3.81 -29.56
N ALA A 46 -13.99 4.56 -29.74
CA ALA A 46 -14.07 5.96 -29.35
C ALA A 46 -13.94 6.15 -27.83
N ILE A 47 -14.57 5.28 -27.03
CA ILE A 47 -14.44 5.31 -25.56
C ILE A 47 -13.00 5.00 -25.15
N GLN A 48 -12.39 3.95 -25.69
CA GLN A 48 -11.00 3.58 -25.37
C GLN A 48 -10.00 4.69 -25.75
N PHE A 49 -10.19 5.31 -26.92
CA PHE A 49 -9.40 6.46 -27.34
C PHE A 49 -9.58 7.64 -26.37
N THR A 50 -10.82 7.94 -25.99
CA THR A 50 -11.13 9.01 -25.02
C THR A 50 -10.49 8.74 -23.66
N CYS A 51 -10.57 7.52 -23.15
CA CYS A 51 -9.88 7.12 -21.91
C CYS A 51 -8.36 7.32 -22.02
N SER A 52 -7.77 6.99 -23.17
CA SER A 52 -6.33 7.17 -23.42
C SER A 52 -5.94 8.66 -23.41
N VAL A 53 -6.74 9.50 -24.06
CA VAL A 53 -6.55 10.98 -24.06
C VAL A 53 -6.69 11.54 -22.65
N ILE A 54 -7.73 11.16 -21.92
CA ILE A 54 -7.92 11.57 -20.52
C ILE A 54 -6.71 11.17 -19.67
N GLY A 55 -6.20 9.96 -19.82
CA GLY A 55 -5.00 9.48 -19.11
C GLY A 55 -3.78 10.36 -19.39
N VAL A 56 -3.52 10.69 -20.66
CA VAL A 56 -2.42 11.59 -21.06
C VAL A 56 -2.58 12.97 -20.44
N LEU A 57 -3.78 13.57 -20.58
CA LEU A 57 -4.07 14.91 -20.06
C LEU A 57 -3.93 14.97 -18.54
N TRP A 58 -4.46 13.97 -17.83
CA TRP A 58 -4.34 13.84 -16.39
C TRP A 58 -2.87 13.76 -15.94
N MET A 59 -2.11 12.84 -16.52
CA MET A 59 -0.70 12.67 -16.14
C MET A 59 0.14 13.90 -16.50
N TYR A 60 -0.16 14.57 -17.63
CA TYR A 60 0.51 15.81 -18.01
C TYR A 60 0.17 16.95 -17.06
N ALA A 61 -1.09 17.10 -16.68
CA ALA A 61 -1.52 18.14 -15.73
C ALA A 61 -0.87 17.97 -14.35
N LEU A 62 -0.60 16.73 -13.91
CA LEU A 62 0.12 16.48 -12.65
C LEU A 62 1.63 16.70 -12.80
N THR A 63 2.24 16.13 -13.84
CA THR A 63 3.71 15.98 -13.87
C THR A 63 4.43 17.01 -14.73
N HIS A 64 3.73 17.65 -15.67
CA HIS A 64 4.29 18.45 -16.76
C HIS A 64 5.39 17.70 -17.56
N ARG A 65 5.31 16.37 -17.64
CA ARG A 65 6.30 15.51 -18.32
C ARG A 65 5.67 14.77 -19.49
N ALA A 66 5.74 15.36 -20.69
CA ALA A 66 5.12 14.80 -21.90
C ALA A 66 5.44 13.31 -22.15
N LYS A 67 6.72 12.91 -22.04
CA LYS A 67 7.13 11.51 -22.24
C LYS A 67 6.49 10.54 -21.24
N LEU A 68 6.34 10.96 -19.98
CA LEU A 68 5.71 10.15 -18.94
C LEU A 68 4.18 10.06 -19.17
N SER A 69 3.57 11.15 -19.62
CA SER A 69 2.14 11.21 -19.91
C SER A 69 1.71 10.25 -21.01
N LEU A 70 2.56 9.96 -22.00
CA LEU A 70 2.26 8.98 -23.03
C LEU A 70 2.03 7.56 -22.47
N LEU A 71 2.66 7.20 -21.34
CA LEU A 71 2.42 5.90 -20.71
C LEU A 71 0.98 5.78 -20.18
N ALA A 72 0.34 6.89 -19.83
CA ALA A 72 -1.04 6.90 -19.36
C ALA A 72 -2.08 6.71 -20.48
N ALA A 73 -1.65 6.70 -21.76
CA ALA A 73 -2.50 6.31 -22.89
C ALA A 73 -2.64 4.78 -23.03
N LEU A 74 -1.70 4.02 -22.49
CA LEU A 74 -1.59 2.57 -22.73
C LEU A 74 -2.65 1.68 -22.06
N PRO A 75 -3.28 2.03 -20.91
CA PRO A 75 -4.11 1.08 -20.17
C PRO A 75 -5.22 0.40 -21.00
N PRO A 76 -6.03 1.08 -21.84
CA PRO A 76 -7.06 0.40 -22.61
C PRO A 76 -6.49 -0.65 -23.59
N LEU A 77 -5.41 -0.31 -24.28
CA LEU A 77 -4.72 -1.22 -25.21
C LEU A 77 -4.14 -2.42 -24.47
N LEU A 78 -3.42 -2.17 -23.36
CA LEU A 78 -2.80 -3.24 -22.58
C LEU A 78 -3.84 -4.18 -21.98
N LEU A 79 -4.97 -3.66 -21.49
CA LEU A 79 -6.06 -4.48 -20.98
C LEU A 79 -6.64 -5.42 -22.05
N ASN A 80 -6.80 -4.96 -23.31
CA ASN A 80 -7.22 -5.83 -24.40
C ASN A 80 -6.22 -6.94 -24.72
N ILE A 81 -4.92 -6.61 -24.73
CA ILE A 81 -3.85 -7.59 -24.97
C ILE A 81 -3.83 -8.63 -23.83
N LEU A 82 -3.86 -8.17 -22.57
CA LEU A 82 -3.83 -9.08 -21.42
C LEU A 82 -5.10 -9.96 -21.36
N TYR A 83 -6.26 -9.41 -21.73
CA TYR A 83 -7.51 -10.15 -21.79
C TYR A 83 -7.51 -11.22 -22.89
N SER A 84 -6.97 -10.94 -24.08
CA SER A 84 -6.89 -11.97 -25.12
C SER A 84 -6.00 -13.14 -24.72
N LEU A 85 -4.93 -12.86 -23.95
CA LEU A 85 -4.01 -13.88 -23.44
C LEU A 85 -4.57 -14.67 -22.25
N SER A 86 -5.55 -14.13 -21.52
CA SER A 86 -6.04 -14.71 -20.25
C SER A 86 -6.83 -16.02 -20.40
N HIS A 87 -7.15 -16.42 -21.63
CA HIS A 87 -7.97 -17.59 -21.93
C HIS A 87 -7.14 -18.87 -22.16
N ASN A 88 -5.80 -18.77 -22.24
CA ASN A 88 -4.92 -19.92 -22.45
C ASN A 88 -4.57 -20.60 -21.13
N LEU A 89 -5.40 -21.56 -20.71
CA LEU A 89 -5.27 -22.20 -19.40
C LEU A 89 -4.18 -23.28 -19.37
N CYS A 90 -3.29 -23.22 -18.36
CA CYS A 90 -2.30 -24.26 -18.10
C CYS A 90 -1.77 -24.15 -16.67
N GLU A 91 -1.29 -25.26 -16.12
CA GLU A 91 -0.87 -25.35 -14.71
C GLU A 91 0.28 -24.39 -14.36
N ALA A 92 1.20 -24.17 -15.29
CA ALA A 92 2.29 -23.21 -15.10
C ALA A 92 1.77 -21.77 -14.95
N LEU A 93 0.78 -21.38 -15.76
CA LEU A 93 0.14 -20.08 -15.65
C LEU A 93 -0.78 -19.98 -14.43
N ASP A 94 -1.39 -21.07 -13.99
CA ASP A 94 -2.13 -21.11 -12.72
C ASP A 94 -1.22 -20.73 -11.55
N VAL A 95 -0.03 -21.34 -11.44
CA VAL A 95 0.94 -21.01 -10.38
C VAL A 95 1.50 -19.60 -10.54
N PHE A 96 1.83 -19.20 -11.77
CA PHE A 96 2.36 -17.86 -12.03
C PHE A 96 1.36 -16.75 -11.68
N THR A 97 0.09 -16.90 -12.06
CA THR A 97 -0.94 -15.91 -11.74
C THR A 97 -1.32 -15.92 -10.28
N TRP A 98 -1.33 -17.11 -9.66
CA TRP A 98 -1.49 -17.25 -8.22
C TRP A 98 -0.44 -16.48 -7.41
N LEU A 99 0.83 -16.52 -7.81
CA LEU A 99 1.88 -15.82 -7.08
C LEU A 99 1.62 -14.31 -7.01
N SER A 100 1.14 -13.70 -8.09
CA SER A 100 0.70 -12.29 -8.05
C SER A 100 -0.57 -12.13 -7.21
N TYR A 101 -1.62 -12.87 -7.57
CA TYR A 101 -2.98 -12.68 -7.03
C TYR A 101 -3.10 -13.05 -5.55
N GLY A 102 -2.63 -14.25 -5.19
CA GLY A 102 -2.83 -14.85 -3.87
C GLY A 102 -1.74 -14.53 -2.85
N VAL A 103 -0.54 -14.12 -3.30
CA VAL A 103 0.61 -13.89 -2.40
C VAL A 103 1.07 -12.44 -2.46
N ILE A 104 1.61 -12.00 -3.60
CA ILE A 104 2.23 -10.67 -3.74
C ILE A 104 1.21 -9.56 -3.49
N HIS A 105 -0.03 -9.73 -3.93
CA HIS A 105 -1.11 -8.78 -3.69
C HIS A 105 -1.20 -8.34 -2.21
N PHE A 106 -1.20 -9.29 -1.27
CA PHE A 106 -1.36 -8.99 0.15
C PHE A 106 -0.12 -8.37 0.80
N ILE A 107 1.08 -8.74 0.37
CA ILE A 107 2.33 -8.22 0.94
C ILE A 107 2.79 -6.92 0.26
N SER A 108 2.37 -6.66 -0.97
CA SER A 108 2.87 -5.57 -1.80
C SER A 108 2.70 -4.17 -1.17
N PRO A 109 1.59 -3.83 -0.48
CA PRO A 109 1.46 -2.50 0.13
C PRO A 109 2.44 -2.30 1.29
N PHE A 110 2.73 -3.37 2.05
CA PHE A 110 3.68 -3.32 3.15
C PHE A 110 5.11 -3.19 2.65
N LEU A 111 5.47 -3.96 1.61
CA LEU A 111 6.77 -3.83 0.94
C LEU A 111 6.92 -2.43 0.33
N ALA A 112 5.85 -1.88 -0.26
CA ALA A 112 5.88 -0.54 -0.81
C ALA A 112 6.06 0.53 0.28
N ALA A 113 5.31 0.43 1.38
CA ALA A 113 5.45 1.33 2.53
C ALA A 113 6.85 1.27 3.14
N PHE A 114 7.40 0.07 3.31
CA PHE A 114 8.76 -0.12 3.83
C PHE A 114 9.82 0.46 2.89
N TRP A 115 9.68 0.21 1.58
CA TRP A 115 10.58 0.79 0.58
C TRP A 115 10.52 2.32 0.58
N LEU A 116 9.31 2.89 0.62
CA LEU A 116 9.12 4.34 0.71
C LEU A 116 9.71 4.90 2.01
N TRP A 117 9.57 4.19 3.12
CA TRP A 117 10.15 4.61 4.39
C TRP A 117 11.67 4.66 4.34
N LEU A 118 12.28 3.63 3.75
CA LEU A 118 13.73 3.55 3.58
C LEU A 118 14.24 4.66 2.66
N PHE A 119 13.69 4.79 1.46
CA PHE A 119 14.33 5.53 0.36
C PHE A 119 13.65 6.84 -0.02
N ALA A 120 12.37 7.03 0.31
CA ALA A 120 11.64 8.25 -0.04
C ALA A 120 11.75 9.31 1.08
N PRO A 121 11.46 10.59 0.76
CA PRO A 121 11.40 11.66 1.74
C PRO A 121 10.52 11.34 2.96
N PRO A 122 10.91 11.77 4.18
CA PRO A 122 10.06 11.69 5.37
C PRO A 122 8.67 12.28 5.10
N GLY A 123 7.63 11.51 5.42
CA GLY A 123 6.23 11.87 5.16
C GLY A 123 5.61 11.23 3.90
N ALA A 124 6.41 10.77 2.93
CA ALA A 124 5.88 10.12 1.72
C ALA A 124 5.08 8.84 2.03
N VAL A 125 5.52 8.06 3.02
CA VAL A 125 4.83 6.84 3.49
C VAL A 125 3.44 7.16 4.05
N SER A 126 3.32 8.25 4.81
CA SER A 126 2.03 8.67 5.37
C SER A 126 1.06 9.05 4.26
N VAL A 127 1.53 9.74 3.22
CA VAL A 127 0.72 10.06 2.04
C VAL A 127 0.32 8.79 1.28
N PHE A 128 1.24 7.82 1.12
CA PHE A 128 0.92 6.51 0.55
C PHE A 128 -0.18 5.81 1.34
N ALA A 129 -0.07 5.75 2.67
CA ALA A 129 -1.07 5.12 3.53
C ALA A 129 -2.45 5.79 3.41
N TRP A 130 -2.51 7.13 3.35
CA TRP A 130 -3.76 7.85 3.13
C TRP A 130 -4.36 7.60 1.74
N SER A 131 -3.56 7.70 0.68
CA SER A 131 -4.03 7.38 -0.68
C SER A 131 -4.53 5.94 -0.78
N PHE A 132 -3.79 5.00 -0.20
CA PHE A 132 -4.15 3.59 -0.17
C PHE A 132 -5.45 3.35 0.62
N GLY A 133 -5.61 4.00 1.77
CA GLY A 133 -6.84 3.92 2.57
C GLY A 133 -8.05 4.51 1.83
N ILE A 134 -7.90 5.68 1.21
CA ILE A 134 -8.99 6.35 0.48
C ILE A 134 -9.48 5.51 -0.70
N GLN A 135 -8.59 4.98 -1.55
CA GLN A 135 -9.02 4.14 -2.67
C GLN A 135 -9.75 2.87 -2.20
N ASN A 136 -9.34 2.30 -1.06
CA ASN A 136 -9.97 1.10 -0.48
C ASN A 136 -11.37 1.42 0.05
N CYS A 137 -11.50 2.50 0.81
CA CYS A 137 -12.79 2.97 1.30
C CYS A 137 -13.76 3.24 0.15
N LEU A 138 -13.30 3.94 -0.89
CA LEU A 138 -14.11 4.19 -2.08
C LEU A 138 -14.50 2.88 -2.78
N GLY A 139 -13.55 1.94 -2.96
CA GLY A 139 -13.84 0.66 -3.60
C GLY A 139 -14.90 -0.14 -2.86
N ILE A 140 -14.79 -0.25 -1.53
CA ILE A 140 -15.79 -0.93 -0.70
C ILE A 140 -17.15 -0.23 -0.76
N LEU A 141 -17.18 1.11 -0.71
CA LEU A 141 -18.43 1.87 -0.84
C LEU A 141 -19.11 1.60 -2.18
N THR A 142 -18.33 1.43 -3.26
CA THR A 142 -18.84 1.06 -4.58
C THR A 142 -19.31 -0.38 -4.62
N HIS A 143 -18.56 -1.33 -4.05
CA HIS A 143 -18.99 -2.74 -3.94
C HIS A 143 -20.32 -2.90 -3.21
N LEU A 144 -20.52 -2.09 -2.16
CA LEU A 144 -21.76 -2.10 -1.38
C LEU A 144 -22.92 -1.43 -2.11
N SER A 145 -22.67 -0.33 -2.82
CA SER A 145 -23.70 0.46 -3.53
C SER A 145 -24.11 -0.14 -4.88
N PHE A 146 -23.16 -0.78 -5.58
CA PHE A 146 -23.30 -1.27 -6.96
C PHE A 146 -22.80 -2.71 -7.06
N PRO A 147 -23.51 -3.68 -6.45
CA PRO A 147 -23.11 -5.07 -6.49
C PRO A 147 -23.13 -5.60 -7.93
N SER A 148 -22.00 -6.11 -8.38
CA SER A 148 -21.73 -6.52 -9.76
C SER A 148 -21.04 -7.88 -9.80
N ALA A 149 -21.38 -8.69 -10.82
CA ALA A 149 -20.83 -10.02 -10.98
C ALA A 149 -19.51 -10.01 -11.78
N ALA A 150 -18.56 -10.82 -11.31
CA ALA A 150 -17.29 -11.10 -12.00
C ALA A 150 -17.44 -12.27 -13.00
N PRO A 151 -16.47 -12.48 -13.91
CA PRO A 151 -16.56 -13.49 -14.97
C PRO A 151 -16.88 -14.92 -14.48
N TRP A 152 -16.38 -15.30 -13.31
CA TRP A 152 -16.61 -16.62 -12.72
C TRP A 152 -18.10 -16.95 -12.55
N TYR A 153 -18.97 -15.94 -12.41
CA TYR A 153 -20.40 -16.16 -12.21
C TYR A 153 -21.02 -16.83 -13.44
N GLY A 154 -20.69 -16.34 -14.65
CA GLY A 154 -21.12 -16.95 -15.90
C GLY A 154 -20.50 -18.32 -16.12
N ASP A 155 -19.22 -18.49 -15.76
CA ASP A 155 -18.53 -19.79 -15.86
C ASP A 155 -19.19 -20.87 -14.98
N GLN A 156 -19.70 -20.47 -13.81
CA GLN A 156 -20.25 -21.39 -12.82
C GLN A 156 -21.74 -21.67 -13.03
N TYR A 157 -22.52 -20.66 -13.42
CA TYR A 157 -23.99 -20.76 -13.47
C TYR A 157 -24.58 -20.79 -14.89
N GLY A 158 -23.78 -20.49 -15.92
CA GLY A 158 -24.21 -20.53 -17.32
C GLY A 158 -25.12 -19.35 -17.75
N TYR A 159 -25.38 -19.28 -19.06
CA TYR A 159 -26.21 -18.23 -19.69
C TYR A 159 -27.56 -18.79 -20.15
N PRO A 160 -28.66 -18.00 -20.08
CA PRO A 160 -28.74 -16.65 -19.50
C PRO A 160 -28.44 -16.66 -18.00
N LEU A 161 -27.77 -15.60 -17.51
CA LEU A 161 -27.30 -15.54 -16.13
C LEU A 161 -28.50 -15.59 -15.16
N PRO A 162 -28.50 -16.49 -14.16
CA PRO A 162 -29.55 -16.50 -13.16
C PRO A 162 -29.50 -15.23 -12.30
N PRO A 163 -30.64 -14.75 -11.76
CA PRO A 163 -30.67 -13.58 -10.89
C PRO A 163 -29.74 -13.74 -9.68
N GLY A 164 -28.86 -12.76 -9.47
CA GLY A 164 -27.99 -12.74 -8.31
C GLY A 164 -28.80 -12.55 -7.02
N ASN A 165 -28.40 -13.25 -5.96
CA ASN A 165 -28.99 -13.05 -4.64
C ASN A 165 -27.91 -13.14 -3.56
N TYR A 166 -28.17 -12.50 -2.42
CA TYR A 166 -27.21 -12.37 -1.33
C TYR A 166 -27.00 -13.64 -0.49
N SER A 167 -27.73 -14.74 -0.74
CA SER A 167 -27.43 -16.03 -0.10
C SER A 167 -26.49 -16.90 -0.94
N MET A 168 -26.14 -16.46 -2.16
CA MET A 168 -25.15 -17.14 -2.98
C MET A 168 -23.78 -17.12 -2.30
N PRO A 169 -23.07 -18.26 -2.21
CA PRO A 169 -21.73 -18.31 -1.64
C PRO A 169 -20.71 -17.69 -2.60
N GLY A 170 -19.59 -17.24 -2.05
CA GLY A 170 -18.45 -16.84 -2.87
C GLY A 170 -17.82 -18.02 -3.63
N SER A 171 -17.08 -17.71 -4.68
CA SER A 171 -16.43 -18.70 -5.55
C SER A 171 -14.93 -18.48 -5.60
N ALA A 172 -14.17 -19.57 -5.50
CA ALA A 172 -12.73 -19.56 -5.74
C ALA A 172 -12.38 -19.40 -7.22
N ALA A 173 -13.36 -19.48 -8.13
CA ALA A 173 -13.17 -19.25 -9.56
C ALA A 173 -11.97 -20.04 -10.13
N GLY A 174 -11.07 -19.38 -10.86
CA GLY A 174 -9.88 -20.00 -11.42
C GLY A 174 -8.90 -20.55 -10.38
N LEU A 175 -8.95 -20.11 -9.12
CA LEU A 175 -8.08 -20.62 -8.05
C LEU A 175 -8.36 -22.07 -7.69
N VAL A 176 -9.50 -22.64 -8.08
CA VAL A 176 -9.75 -24.09 -7.95
C VAL A 176 -8.67 -24.89 -8.70
N ARG A 177 -8.15 -24.37 -9.83
CA ARG A 177 -7.05 -25.02 -10.54
C ARG A 177 -5.73 -24.93 -9.77
N VAL A 178 -5.50 -23.81 -9.08
CA VAL A 178 -4.33 -23.62 -8.22
C VAL A 178 -4.35 -24.57 -7.03
N ASP A 179 -5.51 -24.69 -6.36
CA ASP A 179 -5.75 -25.66 -5.31
C ASP A 179 -5.40 -27.08 -5.78
N LYS A 180 -5.82 -27.45 -6.99
CA LYS A 180 -5.49 -28.75 -7.61
C LYS A 180 -3.99 -28.94 -7.84
N VAL A 181 -3.30 -27.94 -8.38
CA VAL A 181 -1.84 -28.01 -8.64
C VAL A 181 -1.05 -28.13 -7.33
N LEU A 182 -1.47 -27.42 -6.29
CA LEU A 182 -0.79 -27.42 -4.98
C LEU A 182 -1.22 -28.59 -4.08
N GLY A 183 -2.26 -29.35 -4.45
CA GLY A 183 -2.83 -30.39 -3.61
C GLY A 183 -3.48 -29.85 -2.33
N THR A 184 -4.07 -28.65 -2.38
CA THR A 184 -4.71 -27.99 -1.22
C THR A 184 -6.16 -27.64 -1.50
N HIS A 185 -6.86 -27.14 -0.48
CA HIS A 185 -8.22 -26.59 -0.59
C HIS A 185 -8.31 -25.18 0.03
N ILE A 186 -7.19 -24.47 0.09
CA ILE A 186 -7.09 -23.21 0.82
C ILE A 186 -8.00 -22.17 0.17
N TYR A 187 -7.97 -22.06 -1.16
CA TYR A 187 -8.75 -21.04 -1.87
C TYR A 187 -10.22 -21.39 -1.95
N ALA A 188 -10.56 -22.65 -2.22
CA ALA A 188 -11.94 -23.14 -2.16
C ALA A 188 -12.61 -22.81 -0.82
N ASN A 189 -11.90 -23.02 0.30
CA ASN A 189 -12.42 -22.72 1.63
C ASN A 189 -12.47 -21.21 1.92
N ALA A 190 -11.42 -20.46 1.58
CA ALA A 190 -11.35 -19.03 1.84
C ALA A 190 -12.43 -18.23 1.08
N PHE A 191 -12.63 -18.53 -0.20
CA PHE A 191 -13.58 -17.78 -1.03
C PHE A 191 -15.04 -18.14 -0.73
N LYS A 192 -15.32 -19.36 -0.28
CA LYS A 192 -16.67 -19.74 0.16
C LYS A 192 -17.17 -18.87 1.32
N ALA A 193 -16.25 -18.36 2.14
CA ALA A 193 -16.54 -17.46 3.26
C ALA A 193 -16.48 -15.95 2.88
N SER A 194 -16.30 -15.61 1.60
CA SER A 194 -16.20 -14.21 1.17
C SER A 194 -17.51 -13.47 1.43
N PRO A 195 -17.48 -12.34 2.15
CA PRO A 195 -18.69 -11.61 2.49
C PRO A 195 -19.15 -10.69 1.33
N LEU A 196 -18.27 -10.41 0.36
CA LEU A 196 -18.52 -9.55 -0.81
C LEU A 196 -18.51 -10.36 -2.11
N VAL A 197 -19.55 -11.17 -2.34
CA VAL A 197 -19.65 -12.05 -3.52
C VAL A 197 -19.78 -11.26 -4.83
N PHE A 198 -20.54 -10.17 -4.81
CA PHE A 198 -20.80 -9.29 -5.96
C PHE A 198 -19.98 -7.99 -5.90
N GLY A 199 -18.73 -8.07 -5.47
CA GLY A 199 -17.81 -6.93 -5.35
C GLY A 199 -16.81 -6.83 -6.50
N ALA A 200 -17.22 -7.02 -7.76
CA ALA A 200 -16.29 -7.05 -8.89
C ALA A 200 -15.71 -5.66 -9.23
N PHE A 201 -16.56 -4.64 -9.39
CA PHE A 201 -16.14 -3.30 -9.79
C PHE A 201 -16.11 -2.31 -8.61
N PRO A 202 -15.02 -1.53 -8.41
CA PRO A 202 -13.74 -1.59 -9.13
C PRO A 202 -12.83 -2.69 -8.58
N SER A 203 -11.81 -3.07 -9.34
CA SER A 203 -10.81 -4.02 -8.87
C SER A 203 -9.86 -3.39 -7.86
N LEU A 204 -9.98 -3.79 -6.58
CA LEU A 204 -9.02 -3.42 -5.54
C LEU A 204 -7.62 -4.04 -5.79
N HIS A 205 -7.56 -5.21 -6.41
CA HIS A 205 -6.30 -5.80 -6.88
C HIS A 205 -5.56 -4.87 -7.86
N GLY A 206 -6.30 -4.35 -8.85
CA GLY A 206 -5.79 -3.33 -9.77
C GLY A 206 -5.37 -2.05 -9.03
N ALA A 207 -6.22 -1.55 -8.14
CA ALA A 207 -5.95 -0.33 -7.37
C ALA A 207 -4.68 -0.42 -6.49
N PHE A 208 -4.41 -1.58 -5.87
CA PHE A 208 -3.23 -1.78 -5.00
C PHE A 208 -1.95 -1.74 -5.81
N SER A 209 -1.90 -2.50 -6.91
CA SER A 209 -0.73 -2.55 -7.79
C SER A 209 -0.43 -1.17 -8.40
N CYS A 210 -1.47 -0.45 -8.86
CA CYS A 210 -1.32 0.92 -9.36
C CYS A 210 -0.84 1.91 -8.29
N CYS A 211 -1.34 1.80 -7.05
CA CYS A 211 -0.94 2.70 -5.97
C CYS A 211 0.54 2.52 -5.62
N CYS A 212 0.98 1.26 -5.49
CA CYS A 212 2.39 0.94 -5.28
C CYS A 212 3.26 1.51 -6.42
N PHE A 213 2.82 1.31 -7.67
CA PHE A 213 3.51 1.83 -8.86
C PHE A 213 3.62 3.36 -8.85
N PHE A 214 2.55 4.10 -8.58
CA PHE A 214 2.58 5.56 -8.59
C PHE A 214 3.53 6.14 -7.55
N PHE A 215 3.51 5.59 -6.33
CA PHE A 215 4.36 6.11 -5.26
C PHE A 215 5.83 5.73 -5.44
N ILE A 216 6.15 4.47 -5.68
CA ILE A 216 7.55 4.07 -5.85
C ILE A 216 8.11 4.59 -7.18
N GLY A 217 7.30 4.58 -8.24
CA GLY A 217 7.70 5.08 -9.56
C GLY A 217 8.05 6.58 -9.55
N ARG A 218 7.48 7.35 -8.62
CA ARG A 218 7.87 8.75 -8.39
C ARG A 218 9.34 8.88 -7.95
N TYR A 219 9.83 7.95 -7.14
CA TYR A 219 11.13 8.02 -6.48
C TYR A 219 12.20 7.11 -7.11
N SER A 220 11.82 6.14 -7.96
CA SER A 220 12.76 5.18 -8.53
C SER A 220 12.43 4.81 -9.97
N ARG A 221 13.39 5.09 -10.89
CA ARG A 221 13.32 4.63 -12.29
C ARG A 221 13.28 3.10 -12.39
N LYS A 222 14.07 2.39 -11.57
CA LYS A 222 14.03 0.92 -11.50
C LYS A 222 12.68 0.44 -10.98
N GLY A 223 12.12 1.15 -10.01
CA GLY A 223 10.79 0.91 -9.46
C GLY A 223 9.67 1.01 -10.50
N VAL A 224 9.77 1.95 -11.46
CA VAL A 224 8.82 2.06 -12.59
C VAL A 224 8.79 0.76 -13.40
N PHE A 225 9.94 0.18 -13.74
CA PHE A 225 9.95 -1.06 -14.53
C PHE A 225 9.43 -2.26 -13.73
N LEU A 226 9.92 -2.43 -12.49
CA LEU A 226 9.53 -3.55 -11.64
C LEU A 226 8.03 -3.53 -11.32
N LEU A 227 7.51 -2.37 -10.90
CA LEU A 227 6.10 -2.25 -10.54
C LEU A 227 5.20 -2.07 -11.75
N GLY A 228 5.71 -1.58 -12.88
CA GLY A 228 4.99 -1.60 -14.14
C GLY A 228 4.71 -3.03 -14.59
N PHE A 229 5.71 -3.91 -14.50
CA PHE A 229 5.51 -5.34 -14.71
C PHE A 229 4.50 -5.92 -13.71
N TYR A 230 4.62 -5.61 -12.42
CA TYR A 230 3.68 -6.08 -11.39
C TYR A 230 2.23 -5.63 -11.67
N VAL A 231 2.00 -4.39 -12.11
CA VAL A 231 0.66 -3.92 -12.50
C VAL A 231 0.08 -4.80 -13.61
N LEU A 232 0.84 -5.03 -14.68
CA LEU A 232 0.39 -5.87 -15.80
C LEU A 232 0.19 -7.32 -15.39
N TRP A 233 1.08 -7.86 -14.56
CA TRP A 233 0.98 -9.21 -14.03
C TRP A 233 -0.24 -9.38 -13.13
N GLN A 234 -0.53 -8.42 -12.25
CA GLN A 234 -1.70 -8.44 -11.37
C GLN A 234 -2.99 -8.35 -12.17
N TRP A 235 -3.05 -7.45 -13.15
CA TRP A 235 -4.21 -7.29 -14.05
C TRP A 235 -4.47 -8.57 -14.85
N PHE A 236 -3.43 -9.13 -15.47
CA PHE A 236 -3.52 -10.42 -16.14
C PHE A 236 -4.02 -11.52 -15.21
N SER A 237 -3.43 -11.64 -14.02
CA SER A 237 -3.76 -12.68 -13.04
C SER A 237 -5.22 -12.63 -12.63
N THR A 238 -5.76 -11.44 -12.40
CA THR A 238 -7.17 -11.29 -12.03
C THR A 238 -8.15 -11.69 -13.13
N MET A 239 -7.82 -11.42 -14.40
CA MET A 239 -8.65 -11.82 -15.54
C MET A 239 -8.51 -13.32 -15.82
N TYR A 240 -7.28 -13.85 -15.76
CA TYR A 240 -6.96 -15.26 -15.96
C TYR A 240 -7.64 -16.16 -14.92
N LEU A 241 -7.69 -15.70 -13.67
CA LEU A 241 -8.38 -16.40 -12.57
C LEU A 241 -9.89 -16.10 -12.53
N ARG A 242 -10.43 -15.37 -13.52
CA ARG A 242 -11.87 -15.08 -13.71
C ARG A 242 -12.51 -14.23 -12.60
N HIS A 243 -11.69 -13.44 -11.89
CA HIS A 243 -12.17 -12.58 -10.80
C HIS A 243 -12.54 -11.17 -11.24
N HIS A 244 -12.06 -10.70 -12.40
CA HIS A 244 -12.31 -9.33 -12.84
C HIS A 244 -12.45 -9.22 -14.35
N TRP A 245 -13.30 -8.28 -14.78
CA TRP A 245 -13.35 -7.76 -16.14
C TRP A 245 -12.26 -6.70 -16.37
N ARG A 246 -12.04 -6.30 -17.63
CA ARG A 246 -11.07 -5.24 -17.95
C ARG A 246 -11.50 -3.90 -17.35
N LEU A 247 -12.81 -3.63 -17.40
CA LEU A 247 -13.38 -2.41 -16.86
C LEU A 247 -13.13 -2.26 -15.35
N ASP A 248 -13.14 -3.35 -14.58
CA ASP A 248 -12.83 -3.36 -13.16
C ASP A 248 -11.43 -2.84 -12.87
N LEU A 249 -10.47 -3.27 -13.70
CA LEU A 249 -9.06 -2.89 -13.59
C LEU A 249 -8.86 -1.43 -13.99
N LEU A 250 -9.57 -0.96 -15.02
CA LEU A 250 -9.57 0.45 -15.39
C LEU A 250 -10.19 1.32 -14.28
N GLY A 251 -11.25 0.85 -13.62
CA GLY A 251 -11.84 1.49 -12.45
C GLY A 251 -10.88 1.53 -11.26
N GLY A 252 -10.17 0.43 -10.98
CA GLY A 252 -9.14 0.36 -9.95
C GLY A 252 -7.99 1.33 -10.20
N LEU A 253 -7.52 1.42 -11.44
CA LEU A 253 -6.55 2.43 -11.88
C LEU A 253 -7.09 3.85 -11.62
N ALA A 254 -8.34 4.13 -12.01
CA ALA A 254 -8.95 5.44 -11.83
C ALA A 254 -9.03 5.85 -10.34
N TYR A 255 -9.37 4.91 -9.45
CA TYR A 255 -9.46 5.17 -8.01
C TYR A 255 -8.07 5.46 -7.41
N SER A 256 -7.08 4.68 -7.83
CA SER A 256 -5.69 4.90 -7.43
C SER A 256 -5.14 6.23 -7.92
N ALA A 257 -5.42 6.55 -9.19
CA ALA A 257 -5.04 7.81 -9.84
C ALA A 257 -5.69 9.00 -9.14
N PHE A 258 -6.98 8.90 -8.81
CA PHE A 258 -7.71 9.92 -8.04
C PHE A 258 -7.08 10.14 -6.67
N ALA A 259 -6.89 9.07 -5.89
CA ALA A 259 -6.30 9.16 -4.55
C ALA A 259 -4.86 9.71 -4.58
N PHE A 260 -4.06 9.35 -5.60
CA PHE A 260 -2.73 9.93 -5.81
C PHE A 260 -2.78 11.42 -6.15
N SER A 261 -3.74 11.82 -7.00
CA SER A 261 -3.92 13.21 -7.43
C SER A 261 -4.26 14.15 -6.27
N LEU A 262 -5.10 13.70 -5.33
CA LEU A 262 -5.48 14.47 -4.15
C LEU A 262 -4.26 14.97 -3.35
N PHE A 263 -3.23 14.13 -3.23
CA PHE A 263 -2.04 14.44 -2.44
C PHE A 263 -0.81 14.85 -3.26
N TYR A 264 -0.93 14.92 -4.58
CA TYR A 264 0.22 15.16 -5.45
C TYR A 264 0.96 16.48 -5.13
N ARG A 265 0.22 17.55 -4.86
CA ARG A 265 0.80 18.83 -4.41
C ARG A 265 1.46 18.73 -3.03
N GLY A 266 0.91 17.90 -2.15
CA GLY A 266 1.51 17.59 -0.84
C GLY A 266 2.85 16.87 -0.98
N LEU A 267 2.92 15.87 -1.86
CA LEU A 267 4.17 15.18 -2.19
C LEU A 267 5.23 16.15 -2.73
N GLN A 268 4.87 17.09 -3.60
CA GLN A 268 5.81 18.11 -4.08
C GLN A 268 6.38 18.97 -2.94
N LYS A 269 5.58 19.32 -1.92
CA LYS A 269 6.05 20.06 -0.75
C LYS A 269 6.99 19.22 0.10
N ILE A 270 6.65 17.94 0.32
CA ILE A 270 7.50 16.97 1.03
C ILE A 270 8.86 16.82 0.32
N ASP A 271 8.84 16.65 -1.00
CA ASP A 271 10.06 16.51 -1.80
C ASP A 271 10.96 17.76 -1.70
N ARG A 272 10.37 18.96 -1.70
CA ARG A 272 11.10 20.22 -1.52
C ARG A 272 11.71 20.33 -0.12
N ALA A 273 10.95 20.02 0.92
CA ALA A 273 11.44 20.06 2.29
C ALA A 273 12.61 19.09 2.52
N TYR A 274 12.58 17.93 1.86
CA TYR A 274 13.68 16.97 1.87
C TYR A 274 14.89 17.48 1.09
N ALA A 275 14.68 18.04 -0.11
CA ALA A 275 15.76 18.62 -0.90
C ALA A 275 16.48 19.79 -0.21
N THR A 276 15.77 20.56 0.63
CA THR A 276 16.35 21.66 1.43
C THR A 276 16.86 21.20 2.80
N GLY A 277 16.80 19.91 3.12
CA GLY A 277 17.24 19.34 4.40
C GLY A 277 16.33 19.60 5.60
N VAL A 278 15.21 20.31 5.41
CA VAL A 278 14.28 20.72 6.48
C VAL A 278 13.57 19.53 7.11
N SER A 279 13.26 18.48 6.34
CA SER A 279 12.57 17.29 6.85
C SER A 279 13.49 16.22 7.45
N GLY A 280 14.81 16.44 7.43
CA GLY A 280 15.81 15.45 7.86
C GLY A 280 16.02 14.30 6.88
N GLY A 281 16.82 13.30 7.29
CA GLY A 281 17.15 12.13 6.48
C GLY A 281 15.97 11.16 6.32
N ASN A 282 15.97 10.39 5.23
CA ASN A 282 15.04 9.26 5.02
C ASN A 282 15.36 8.07 5.95
N GLY A 283 14.61 6.97 5.86
CA GLY A 283 14.75 5.83 6.77
C GLY A 283 16.15 5.24 6.81
N TRP A 284 16.78 5.02 5.65
CA TRP A 284 18.13 4.44 5.65
C TRP A 284 19.17 5.42 6.20
N GLN A 285 19.04 6.72 5.91
CA GLN A 285 19.93 7.76 6.44
C GLN A 285 19.86 7.84 7.96
N ARG A 286 18.65 7.78 8.53
CA ARG A 286 18.45 7.80 10.00
C ARG A 286 18.89 6.51 10.67
N LEU A 287 18.70 5.37 10.00
CA LEU A 287 19.09 4.08 10.52
C LEU A 287 20.61 4.02 10.72
N TRP A 288 21.38 4.36 9.69
CA TRP A 288 22.83 4.18 9.65
C TRP A 288 23.63 5.44 10.00
N GLU A 289 23.00 6.46 10.57
CA GLU A 289 23.66 7.68 11.01
C GLU A 289 24.82 7.38 11.98
N GLY A 290 26.00 7.95 11.71
CA GLY A 290 27.22 7.73 12.48
C GLY A 290 27.91 6.38 12.23
N THR A 291 27.48 5.57 11.25
CA THR A 291 28.04 4.22 11.02
C THR A 291 28.94 4.13 9.79
N ARG A 292 29.80 3.09 9.75
CA ARG A 292 30.59 2.75 8.55
C ARG A 292 29.74 2.47 7.31
N LEU A 293 28.50 2.03 7.49
CA LEU A 293 27.58 1.79 6.37
C LEU A 293 27.17 3.13 5.73
N GLN A 294 26.90 4.17 6.51
CA GLN A 294 26.63 5.51 5.97
C GLN A 294 27.80 6.02 5.13
N TYR A 295 29.04 5.83 5.60
CA TYR A 295 30.26 6.19 4.84
C TYR A 295 30.29 5.51 3.45
N TRP A 296 29.99 4.22 3.39
CA TRP A 296 29.95 3.47 2.13
C TRP A 296 28.86 3.97 1.18
N PHE A 297 27.67 4.28 1.70
CA PHE A 297 26.53 4.74 0.89
C PHE A 297 26.67 6.19 0.40
N ASP A 298 27.26 7.09 1.20
CA ASP A 298 27.42 8.51 0.85
C ASP A 298 28.49 8.71 -0.24
N GLY A 299 29.39 7.74 -0.44
CA GLY A 299 30.25 7.61 -1.63
C GLY A 299 31.34 8.67 -1.83
N LYS A 300 31.32 9.80 -1.08
CA LYS A 300 32.35 10.86 -1.02
C LYS A 300 32.26 11.64 0.32
N PRO A 301 33.07 11.30 1.34
CA PRO A 301 32.91 11.81 2.72
C PRO A 301 33.48 13.23 2.92
N GLU A 302 34.48 13.62 2.12
CA GLU A 302 35.25 14.87 2.27
C GLU A 302 34.38 16.13 2.17
N GLN A 303 33.23 16.07 1.50
CA GLN A 303 32.33 17.22 1.31
C GLN A 303 31.30 17.40 2.45
N ARG A 304 31.25 16.49 3.44
CA ARG A 304 30.27 16.52 4.53
C ARG A 304 30.84 16.47 5.95
N GLY A 305 32.17 16.54 6.11
CA GLY A 305 32.81 16.66 7.44
C GLY A 305 32.89 15.37 8.25
N TYR A 306 32.84 14.20 7.61
CA TYR A 306 32.88 12.90 8.29
C TYR A 306 34.23 12.53 8.91
N GLU A 307 35.35 13.09 8.45
CA GLU A 307 36.67 12.81 9.04
C GLU A 307 36.76 13.24 10.50
N MET A 308 36.17 14.39 10.87
CA MET A 308 36.22 14.87 12.26
C MET A 308 35.42 13.98 13.23
N VAL A 309 34.31 13.38 12.80
CA VAL A 309 33.50 12.49 13.63
C VAL A 309 34.19 11.14 13.85
N LEU A 310 34.93 10.66 12.84
CA LEU A 310 35.71 9.42 12.96
C LEU A 310 36.98 9.61 13.79
N GLU A 311 37.62 10.80 13.73
CA GLU A 311 38.73 11.16 14.62
C GLU A 311 38.25 11.35 16.07
N GLU A 312 37.15 12.05 16.33
CA GLU A 312 36.58 12.20 17.70
C GLU A 312 36.21 10.85 18.33
N GLN A 313 35.66 9.90 17.56
CA GLN A 313 35.36 8.56 18.08
C GLN A 313 36.61 7.71 18.32
N ARG A 314 37.69 7.95 17.58
CA ARG A 314 38.97 7.27 17.76
C ARG A 314 39.71 7.83 18.98
N GLU A 315 39.71 9.15 19.14
CA GLU A 315 40.23 9.84 20.33
C GLU A 315 39.43 9.49 21.59
N ARG A 316 38.10 9.37 21.51
CA ARG A 316 37.28 8.86 22.63
C ARG A 316 37.57 7.41 22.98
N GLY A 317 37.81 6.55 21.99
CA GLY A 317 38.16 5.14 22.20
C GLY A 317 39.53 4.97 22.88
N ASP A 318 40.47 5.87 22.61
CA ASP A 318 41.78 5.89 23.27
C ASP A 318 41.72 6.57 24.66
N ALA A 319 40.79 7.52 24.87
CA ALA A 319 40.56 8.17 26.18
C ALA A 319 39.82 7.28 27.20
N ASP A 320 38.92 6.39 26.77
CA ASP A 320 38.23 5.43 27.65
C ASP A 320 39.20 4.41 28.27
N ALA A 321 40.38 4.17 27.68
CA ALA A 321 41.40 3.29 28.24
C ALA A 321 42.17 3.88 29.44
N ASP A 322 42.17 5.21 29.59
CA ASP A 322 42.76 5.91 30.74
C ASP A 322 41.72 6.25 31.83
N ALA A 323 40.44 6.37 31.48
CA ALA A 323 39.35 6.62 32.42
C ALA A 323 39.11 5.46 33.41
N ASP A 324 39.40 4.22 33.03
CA ASP A 324 39.29 3.03 33.89
C ASP A 324 40.27 3.06 35.09
N LYS A 325 41.35 3.86 35.03
CA LYS A 325 42.29 4.04 36.16
C LYS A 325 41.86 5.15 37.10
N GLU A 326 41.14 6.15 36.61
CA GLU A 326 40.67 7.30 37.40
C GLU A 326 39.40 6.93 38.18
N PHE A 327 38.51 6.12 37.58
CA PHE A 327 37.29 5.60 38.23
C PHE A 327 37.59 4.72 39.46
N ALA A 328 38.65 3.91 39.40
CA ALA A 328 39.10 3.08 40.53
C ALA A 328 39.70 3.89 41.70
N MET A 329 40.12 5.13 41.45
CA MET A 329 40.63 6.05 42.48
C MET A 329 39.50 6.89 43.09
N GLU A 330 38.49 7.25 42.30
CA GLU A 330 37.33 8.04 42.72
C GLU A 330 36.32 7.24 43.57
N GLU A 331 36.11 5.96 43.27
CA GLU A 331 35.20 5.08 44.02
C GLU A 331 35.63 4.91 45.51
N ARG A 332 36.94 5.04 45.77
CA ARG A 332 37.51 5.02 47.13
C ARG A 332 37.27 6.32 47.91
N SER A 333 37.06 7.44 47.21
CA SER A 333 36.76 8.76 47.77
C SER A 333 35.27 8.91 48.09
N TRP A 334 34.39 8.40 47.23
CA TRP A 334 32.94 8.48 47.37
C TRP A 334 32.40 7.71 48.60
N SER A 335 32.94 6.51 48.91
CA SER A 335 32.51 5.76 50.11
C SER A 335 32.83 6.47 51.43
N SER A 336 33.89 7.30 51.47
CA SER A 336 34.25 8.11 52.63
C SER A 336 33.41 9.37 52.78
N MET A 337 32.82 9.87 51.68
CA MET A 337 31.94 11.04 51.66
C MET A 337 30.51 10.67 52.05
N GLU A 338 30.02 9.53 51.59
CA GLU A 338 28.66 9.03 51.87
C GLU A 338 28.46 8.73 53.37
N SER A 339 29.48 8.14 54.02
CA SER A 339 29.49 7.93 55.48
C SER A 339 29.45 9.24 56.30
N ARG A 340 29.94 10.37 55.75
CA ARG A 340 29.88 11.69 56.40
C ARG A 340 28.54 12.37 56.16
N LEU A 341 27.95 12.21 54.97
CA LEU A 341 26.67 12.82 54.60
C LEU A 341 25.46 12.17 55.29
N GLU A 342 25.47 10.85 55.51
CA GLU A 342 24.43 10.17 56.31
C GLU A 342 24.40 10.62 57.77
N SER A 343 25.54 11.07 58.32
CA SER A 343 25.62 11.59 59.70
C SER A 343 25.07 13.01 59.85
N GLU A 344 24.99 13.79 58.75
CA GLU A 344 24.50 15.17 58.74
C GLU A 344 23.02 15.28 58.32
N TRP A 345 22.47 14.32 57.57
CA TRP A 345 21.06 14.31 57.12
C TRP A 345 20.03 14.03 58.22
N VAL A 346 20.44 13.54 59.40
CA VAL A 346 19.52 13.28 60.51
C VAL A 346 19.12 14.56 61.28
N ARG A 347 19.73 15.72 60.97
CA ARG A 347 19.67 16.88 61.89
C ARG A 347 18.89 18.13 61.49
N ASP A 348 18.46 18.36 60.25
CA ASP A 348 17.66 19.56 59.95
C ASP A 348 16.53 19.32 58.95
N GLY A 349 15.32 19.71 59.36
CA GLY A 349 14.07 19.40 58.69
C GLY A 349 13.56 20.45 57.70
N GLY A 350 12.60 20.01 56.87
CA GLY A 350 11.48 20.85 56.46
C GLY A 350 11.28 21.07 54.95
N VAL A 351 10.22 20.45 54.45
CA VAL A 351 9.22 20.92 53.45
C VAL A 351 9.21 20.17 52.11
N THR A 352 8.17 19.33 52.00
CA THR A 352 7.75 18.46 50.89
C THR A 352 6.85 19.18 49.88
N TRP A 353 7.03 18.90 48.58
CA TRP A 353 6.14 19.37 47.51
C TRP A 353 5.01 18.36 47.22
N THR A 354 3.77 18.83 47.09
CA THR A 354 2.57 18.03 46.76
C THR A 354 2.08 18.23 45.32
N VAL A 355 1.63 17.14 44.68
CA VAL A 355 1.07 17.08 43.32
C VAL A 355 -0.47 17.23 43.35
N LYS A 356 -1.06 17.93 42.35
CA LYS A 356 -2.51 18.17 42.23
C LYS A 356 -3.28 16.98 41.63
N ASP A 357 -4.46 16.71 42.19
CA ASP A 357 -5.36 15.57 41.91
C ASP A 357 -6.33 15.81 40.72
N PRO A 358 -6.56 14.84 39.79
CA PRO A 358 -7.34 15.05 38.56
C PRO A 358 -8.88 14.95 38.65
N THR A 359 -9.52 14.83 39.82
CA THR A 359 -10.99 14.62 39.87
C THR A 359 -11.88 15.87 40.00
N ALA A 360 -11.36 17.08 39.80
CA ALA A 360 -12.21 18.28 39.87
C ALA A 360 -12.99 18.51 38.56
N ARG A 361 -14.29 18.18 38.55
CA ARG A 361 -15.25 18.66 37.54
C ARG A 361 -15.65 20.10 37.84
N VAL A 362 -15.81 20.91 36.78
CA VAL A 362 -16.79 22.00 36.71
C VAL A 362 -17.54 21.84 35.40
#